data_AF-A0A349X7U2-F1
#
_entry.id   AF-A0A349X7U2-F1
#
_cell.length_a   1.000
_cell.length_b   1.000
_cell.length_c   1.000
_cell.angle_alpha   90.00
_cell.angle_beta   90.00
_cell.angle_gamma   90.00
#
_symmetry.space_group_name_H-M   'P 1'
#
loop_
_entity.id
_entity.type
_entity.pdbx_description
1 polymer ?
#
loop_
_entity_poly.entity_id
_entity_poly.type
_entity_poly.pdbx_seq_one_letter_code
_entity_poly.pdbx_strand_id
1 'polypeptide(L)'
;MKNDKVLSKTAVTVGASMASSVLAAALMSVSSVAAAGDTERCADIVKGGSNSCAIKSLGTSCQGQATEDNTVGAWIKVPAGTCGNIVNLCAGTADAPEGIDQDKLAKACGKIAEQGGDVAGGRLVDRMGESI
;
A
#
# COMPACT_ATOMS: atom_id res chain seq x y z
N MET A 1 -32.16 -27.68 2.20
CA MET A 1 -33.25 -26.94 2.89
C MET A 1 -32.81 -26.78 4.34
N LYS A 2 -32.41 -25.62 4.88
CA LYS A 2 -32.81 -24.21 4.70
C LYS A 2 -31.57 -23.33 5.01
N ASN A 3 -31.06 -22.48 4.11
CA ASN A 3 -31.45 -21.10 3.81
C ASN A 3 -31.18 -20.07 4.93
N ASP A 4 -30.19 -19.22 4.66
CA ASP A 4 -30.19 -17.75 4.76
C ASP A 4 -30.67 -17.08 6.06
N LYS A 5 -29.72 -16.46 6.75
CA LYS A 5 -29.92 -15.12 7.32
C LYS A 5 -28.68 -14.26 7.11
N VAL A 6 -28.78 -13.45 6.07
CA VAL A 6 -28.21 -12.11 6.00
C VAL A 6 -28.47 -11.41 7.34
N LEU A 7 -27.41 -10.98 8.03
CA LEU A 7 -27.54 -10.05 9.14
C LEU A 7 -26.44 -9.00 9.02
N SER A 8 -26.76 -7.97 8.23
CA SER A 8 -26.17 -6.65 8.35
C SER A 8 -26.17 -6.23 9.83
N LYS A 9 -24.98 -5.98 10.34
CA LYS A 9 -24.80 -5.10 11.48
C LYS A 9 -23.90 -3.98 11.01
N THR A 10 -24.48 -2.79 10.93
CA THR A 10 -23.78 -1.52 10.97
C THR A 10 -22.79 -1.57 12.13
N ALA A 11 -21.55 -1.92 11.81
CA ALA A 11 -20.40 -1.72 12.66
C ALA A 11 -19.50 -0.80 11.84
N VAL A 12 -19.58 0.49 12.17
CA VAL A 12 -18.45 1.40 12.04
C VAL A 12 -17.28 0.67 12.69
N THR A 13 -16.54 -0.05 11.88
CA THR A 13 -15.29 -0.69 12.28
C THR A 13 -14.23 0.28 11.82
N VAL A 14 -13.65 0.95 12.79
CA VAL A 14 -12.30 1.50 12.70
C VAL A 14 -11.41 0.35 12.20
N GLY A 15 -11.24 0.28 10.87
CA GLY A 15 -10.65 -0.87 10.19
C GLY A 15 -9.84 -0.47 8.95
N ALA A 16 -9.54 0.83 8.80
CA ALA A 16 -8.66 1.33 7.75
C ALA A 16 -7.17 1.15 8.10
N SER A 17 -6.81 1.07 9.39
CA SER A 17 -5.40 1.06 9.82
C SER A 17 -4.65 -0.27 9.67
N MET A 18 -5.30 -1.37 9.25
CA MET A 18 -4.68 -2.71 9.25
C MET A 18 -3.96 -3.06 7.93
N ALA A 19 -4.29 -2.39 6.82
CA ALA A 19 -3.72 -2.73 5.51
C ALA A 19 -2.21 -2.42 5.45
N SER A 20 -1.80 -1.25 5.92
CA SER A 20 -0.37 -0.88 5.96
C SER A 20 0.43 -1.76 6.93
N SER A 21 -0.16 -2.19 8.04
CA SER A 21 0.52 -2.99 9.07
C SER A 21 0.84 -4.41 8.58
N VAL A 22 -0.08 -5.02 7.82
CA VAL A 22 0.10 -6.37 7.26
C VAL A 22 1.12 -6.36 6.13
N LEU A 23 1.09 -5.36 5.24
CA LEU A 23 2.13 -5.20 4.21
C LEU A 23 3.50 -4.96 4.84
N ALA A 24 3.59 -4.08 5.84
CA ALA A 24 4.84 -3.79 6.54
C ALA A 24 5.43 -5.05 7.22
N ALA A 25 4.59 -5.88 7.83
CA ALA A 25 5.04 -7.14 8.43
C ALA A 25 5.50 -8.15 7.37
N ALA A 26 4.82 -8.23 6.22
CA ALA A 26 5.19 -9.13 5.13
C ALA A 26 6.48 -8.70 4.40
N LEU A 27 6.75 -7.39 4.35
CA LEU A 27 8.00 -6.81 3.84
C LEU A 27 9.23 -7.15 4.67
N MET A 28 9.09 -7.58 5.94
CA MET A 28 10.24 -7.90 6.80
C MET A 28 10.98 -9.19 6.37
N SER A 29 10.39 -9.97 5.47
CA SER A 29 10.94 -11.27 5.03
C SER A 29 11.40 -11.28 3.58
N VAL A 30 11.09 -10.23 2.82
CA VAL A 30 11.52 -10.10 1.43
C VAL A 30 12.94 -9.52 1.39
N SER A 31 13.91 -10.40 1.15
CA SER A 31 15.34 -10.17 1.43
C SER A 31 16.08 -9.29 0.40
N SER A 32 15.43 -8.30 -0.21
CA SER A 32 15.99 -7.51 -1.32
C SER A 32 15.93 -5.99 -1.12
N VAL A 33 15.61 -5.50 0.09
CA VAL A 33 15.75 -4.07 0.38
C VAL A 33 17.23 -3.68 0.29
N ALA A 34 17.56 -2.72 -0.56
CA ALA A 34 18.94 -2.31 -0.78
C ALA A 34 19.55 -1.70 0.49
N ALA A 35 20.89 -1.76 0.59
CA ALA A 35 21.65 -1.26 1.74
C ALA A 35 21.31 0.20 2.09
N ALA A 36 21.50 0.56 3.37
CA ALA A 36 21.22 1.89 3.90
C ALA A 36 21.92 3.01 3.10
N GLY A 37 21.16 3.69 2.24
CA GLY A 37 21.65 4.81 1.42
C GLY A 37 20.78 5.05 0.18
N ASP A 38 20.36 3.97 -0.49
CA ASP A 38 19.50 4.07 -1.67
C ASP A 38 18.04 4.15 -1.26
N THR A 39 17.36 5.18 -1.76
CA THR A 39 15.94 5.41 -1.49
C THR A 39 15.18 5.62 -2.79
N GLU A 40 13.96 5.13 -2.81
CA GLU A 40 13.01 5.31 -3.90
C GLU A 40 11.75 5.99 -3.38
N ARG A 41 10.87 6.42 -4.29
CA ARG A 41 9.56 6.96 -3.92
C ARG A 41 8.50 5.99 -4.36
N CYS A 42 7.66 5.63 -3.40
CA CYS A 42 6.57 4.69 -3.60
C CYS A 42 5.25 5.43 -3.56
N ALA A 43 4.53 5.43 -4.67
CA ALA A 43 3.19 5.98 -4.78
C ALA A 43 2.11 4.94 -4.44
N ASP A 44 0.93 5.43 -4.08
CA ASP A 44 -0.35 4.69 -3.94
C ASP A 44 -0.41 3.66 -2.79
N ILE A 45 0.68 3.51 -2.03
CA ILE A 45 0.75 2.66 -0.82
C ILE A 45 0.94 3.49 0.46
N VAL A 46 0.70 4.79 0.34
CA VAL A 46 0.97 5.78 1.38
C VAL A 46 -0.14 5.80 2.41
N LYS A 47 0.25 5.75 3.68
CA LYS A 47 -0.70 5.93 4.77
C LYS A 47 -1.25 7.36 4.78
N GLY A 48 -2.55 7.52 5.05
CA GLY A 48 -3.17 8.82 5.25
C GLY A 48 -2.37 9.69 6.22
N GLY A 49 -2.14 10.95 5.85
CA GLY A 49 -1.32 11.91 6.59
C GLY A 49 0.19 11.70 6.51
N SER A 50 0.67 10.64 5.84
CA SER A 50 2.09 10.28 5.80
C SER A 50 2.74 10.53 4.43
N ASN A 51 2.05 11.21 3.53
CA ASN A 51 2.58 11.52 2.21
C ASN A 51 3.70 12.55 2.24
N SER A 52 4.59 12.46 1.26
CA SER A 52 5.57 13.49 0.97
C SER A 52 4.94 14.67 0.22
N CYS A 53 5.68 15.77 0.17
CA CYS A 53 5.32 16.97 -0.59
C CYS A 53 5.16 16.67 -2.10
N ALA A 54 4.54 17.61 -2.82
CA ALA A 54 4.32 17.54 -4.27
C ALA A 54 3.50 16.32 -4.73
N ILE A 55 2.24 16.28 -4.28
CA ILE A 55 1.22 15.38 -4.85
C ILE A 55 0.49 16.13 -5.97
N LYS A 56 0.94 15.95 -7.21
CA LYS A 56 0.28 16.56 -8.38
C LYS A 56 -1.19 16.14 -8.50
N SER A 57 -1.52 14.89 -8.22
CA SER A 57 -2.90 14.35 -8.32
C SER A 57 -3.90 15.07 -7.41
N LEU A 58 -3.46 15.61 -6.27
CA LEU A 58 -4.28 16.38 -5.32
C LEU A 58 -4.11 17.90 -5.50
N GLY A 59 -3.30 18.36 -6.46
CA GLY A 59 -3.01 19.78 -6.64
C GLY A 59 -2.30 20.42 -5.44
N THR A 60 -1.62 19.63 -4.62
CA THR A 60 -1.11 20.09 -3.33
C THR A 60 0.36 19.76 -3.08
N SER A 61 1.07 20.69 -2.44
CA SER A 61 2.52 20.61 -2.25
C SER A 61 2.94 20.25 -0.84
N CYS A 62 2.11 20.39 0.19
CA CYS A 62 2.50 20.11 1.58
C CYS A 62 2.34 18.63 1.94
N GLN A 63 3.25 18.12 2.76
CA GLN A 63 3.18 16.79 3.38
C GLN A 63 1.91 16.66 4.23
N GLY A 64 1.36 15.45 4.29
CA GLY A 64 0.26 15.07 5.16
C GLY A 64 -1.15 15.48 4.72
N GLN A 65 -1.31 15.93 3.47
CA GLN A 65 -2.61 16.33 2.93
C GLN A 65 -3.40 15.21 2.25
N ALA A 66 -2.77 14.08 1.93
CA ALA A 66 -3.50 12.89 1.54
C ALA A 66 -4.10 12.29 2.81
N THR A 67 -5.35 12.61 3.13
CA THR A 67 -5.99 12.16 4.39
C THR A 67 -6.39 10.69 4.36
N GLU A 68 -6.65 10.14 3.18
CA GLU A 68 -7.02 8.75 2.99
C GLU A 68 -5.77 7.87 2.75
N ASP A 69 -5.82 6.64 3.26
CA ASP A 69 -4.82 5.62 2.95
C ASP A 69 -4.84 5.30 1.44
N ASN A 70 -3.66 5.02 0.87
CA ASN A 70 -3.44 4.62 -0.53
C ASN A 70 -3.86 5.67 -1.57
N THR A 71 -4.00 6.94 -1.16
CA THR A 71 -4.41 8.02 -2.07
C THR A 71 -3.57 8.05 -3.36
N VAL A 72 -4.26 8.07 -4.50
CA VAL A 72 -3.64 8.06 -5.83
C VAL A 72 -2.67 9.21 -6.01
N GLY A 73 -1.45 8.93 -6.45
CA GLY A 73 -0.35 9.88 -6.64
C GLY A 73 0.29 10.39 -5.35
N ALA A 74 -0.25 10.05 -4.17
CA ALA A 74 0.44 10.27 -2.91
C ALA A 74 1.64 9.33 -2.86
N TRP A 75 2.83 9.86 -2.53
CA TRP A 75 4.05 9.06 -2.46
C TRP A 75 4.80 9.26 -1.15
N ILE A 76 5.58 8.25 -0.77
CA ILE A 76 6.47 8.28 0.39
C ILE A 76 7.86 7.79 -0.01
N LYS A 77 8.91 8.37 0.58
CA LYS A 77 10.28 7.91 0.38
C LYS A 77 10.55 6.68 1.25
N VAL A 78 11.02 5.61 0.62
CA VAL A 78 11.31 4.31 1.24
C VAL A 78 12.69 3.82 0.81
N PRO A 79 13.30 2.85 1.51
CA PRO A 79 14.51 2.20 1.02
C PRO A 79 14.28 1.58 -0.37
N ALA A 80 15.28 1.62 -1.24
CA ALA A 80 15.16 1.08 -2.59
C ALA A 80 14.82 -0.42 -2.58
N GLY A 81 13.99 -0.85 -3.54
CA GLY A 81 13.45 -2.20 -3.65
C GLY A 81 12.14 -2.43 -2.90
N THR A 82 11.72 -1.54 -2.00
CA THR A 82 10.47 -1.66 -1.23
C THR A 82 9.23 -1.73 -2.13
N CYS A 83 9.10 -0.84 -3.11
CA CYS A 83 7.96 -0.81 -4.04
C CYS A 83 7.85 -2.09 -4.85
N GLY A 84 8.97 -2.53 -5.44
CA GLY A 84 9.03 -3.77 -6.20
C GLY A 84 8.66 -4.98 -5.34
N ASN A 85 9.09 -4.99 -4.09
CA ASN A 85 8.74 -6.03 -3.14
C ASN A 85 7.25 -6.05 -2.79
N ILE A 86 6.61 -4.88 -2.62
CA ILE A 86 5.16 -4.79 -2.43
C ILE A 86 4.44 -5.36 -3.65
N VAL A 87 4.87 -5.00 -4.87
CA VAL A 87 4.29 -5.52 -6.11
C VAL A 87 4.45 -7.04 -6.18
N ASN A 88 5.65 -7.56 -5.93
CA ASN A 88 5.91 -9.00 -5.99
C ASN A 88 5.08 -9.79 -4.96
N LEU A 89 4.95 -9.25 -3.74
CA LEU A 89 4.13 -9.80 -2.68
C LEU A 89 2.65 -9.81 -3.07
N CYS A 90 2.13 -8.69 -3.60
CA CYS A 90 0.74 -8.58 -4.01
C CYS A 90 0.41 -9.37 -5.30
N ALA A 91 1.41 -9.61 -6.15
CA ALA A 91 1.29 -10.50 -7.30
C ALA A 91 1.38 -11.99 -6.93
N GLY A 92 1.63 -12.33 -5.65
CA GLY A 92 1.83 -13.72 -5.21
C GLY A 92 3.12 -14.35 -5.74
N THR A 93 4.07 -13.53 -6.19
CA THR A 93 5.38 -13.96 -6.74
C THR A 93 6.49 -13.92 -5.68
N ALA A 94 6.17 -13.47 -4.46
CA ALA A 94 7.00 -13.57 -3.28
C ALA A 94 6.17 -14.20 -2.13
N ASP A 95 6.77 -15.15 -1.41
CA ASP A 95 6.14 -15.77 -0.25
C ASP A 95 6.10 -14.81 0.93
N ALA A 96 4.89 -14.53 1.44
CA ALA A 96 4.74 -13.83 2.72
C ALA A 96 5.23 -14.74 3.87
N PRO A 97 5.79 -14.19 4.96
CA PRO A 97 6.23 -14.99 6.10
C PRO A 97 5.10 -15.80 6.72
N GLU A 98 5.45 -16.97 7.27
CA GLU A 98 4.55 -17.77 8.08
C GLU A 98 4.03 -16.95 9.27
N GLY A 99 2.70 -16.92 9.45
CA GLY A 99 2.04 -16.13 10.48
C GLY A 99 1.35 -14.85 9.99
N ILE A 100 1.49 -14.50 8.70
CA ILE A 100 0.64 -13.50 8.06
C ILE A 100 -0.70 -14.13 7.66
N ASP A 101 -1.78 -13.47 8.04
CA ASP A 101 -3.14 -13.78 7.59
C ASP A 101 -3.26 -13.47 6.09
N GLN A 102 -3.23 -14.52 5.27
CA GLN A 102 -3.22 -14.43 3.81
C GLN A 102 -4.47 -13.73 3.27
N ASP A 103 -5.62 -13.90 3.91
CA ASP A 103 -6.86 -13.18 3.57
C ASP A 103 -6.73 -11.67 3.82
N LYS A 104 -6.09 -11.25 4.91
CA LYS A 104 -5.82 -9.83 5.18
C LYS A 104 -4.78 -9.26 4.21
N LEU A 105 -3.75 -10.02 3.86
CA LEU A 105 -2.77 -9.61 2.86
C LEU A 105 -3.43 -9.44 1.49
N ALA A 106 -4.22 -10.42 1.04
CA ALA A 106 -4.98 -10.34 -0.21
C ALA A 106 -5.95 -9.15 -0.22
N LYS A 107 -6.66 -8.89 0.88
CA LYS A 107 -7.53 -7.70 1.02
C LYS A 107 -6.75 -6.39 0.98
N ALA A 108 -5.57 -6.35 1.59
CA ALA A 108 -4.74 -5.15 1.57
C ALA A 108 -4.20 -4.87 0.16
N CYS A 109 -3.72 -5.90 -0.55
CA CYS A 109 -3.32 -5.81 -1.95
C CYS A 109 -4.49 -5.45 -2.89
N GLY A 110 -5.67 -6.03 -2.67
CA GLY A 110 -6.88 -5.70 -3.44
C GLY A 110 -7.29 -4.24 -3.29
N LYS A 111 -7.25 -3.69 -2.08
CA LYS A 111 -7.52 -2.26 -1.83
C LYS A 111 -6.55 -1.32 -2.53
N ILE A 112 -5.30 -1.72 -2.72
CA ILE A 112 -4.30 -0.95 -3.46
C ILE A 112 -4.58 -1.06 -4.97
N ALA A 113 -4.91 -2.26 -5.46
CA ALA A 113 -5.22 -2.52 -6.86
C ALA A 113 -6.49 -1.79 -7.36
N GLU A 114 -7.52 -1.68 -6.53
CA GLU A 114 -8.77 -0.99 -6.88
C GLU A 114 -8.61 0.53 -7.06
N GLN A 115 -7.49 1.12 -6.59
CA GLN A 115 -7.29 2.57 -6.59
C GLN A 115 -6.44 3.09 -7.77
N GLY A 116 -5.71 2.25 -8.51
CA GLY A 116 -4.91 2.75 -9.63
C GLY A 116 -4.33 1.69 -10.56
N GLY A 117 -4.91 1.55 -11.75
CA GLY A 117 -4.33 0.88 -12.93
C GLY A 117 -3.99 -0.61 -12.78
N ASP A 118 -3.68 -1.27 -13.89
CA ASP A 118 -3.44 -2.72 -14.04
C ASP A 118 -2.40 -3.37 -13.09
N VAL A 119 -1.70 -2.62 -12.24
CA VAL A 119 -0.63 -3.13 -11.35
C VAL A 119 -0.99 -2.94 -9.88
N ALA A 120 -1.35 -4.03 -9.22
CA ALA A 120 -1.54 -4.08 -7.77
C ALA A 120 -0.21 -3.84 -7.03
N GLY A 121 -0.07 -2.70 -6.33
CA GLY A 121 1.08 -2.44 -5.45
C GLY A 121 1.64 -1.02 -5.53
N GLY A 122 2.83 -0.82 -4.97
CA GLY A 122 3.51 0.48 -4.97
C GLY A 122 4.17 0.78 -6.30
N ARG A 123 3.93 1.98 -6.85
CA ARG A 123 4.56 2.43 -8.10
C ARG A 123 5.76 3.33 -7.81
N LEU A 124 6.85 3.14 -8.56
CA LEU A 124 8.01 4.03 -8.50
C LEU A 124 7.67 5.39 -9.12
N VAL A 125 8.05 6.47 -8.43
CA VAL A 125 7.82 7.83 -8.92
C VAL A 125 9.03 8.77 -8.75
N ASP A 126 9.04 9.83 -9.54
CA ASP A 126 9.99 10.92 -9.46
C ASP A 126 9.66 11.90 -8.31
N ARG A 127 10.42 13.00 -8.19
CA ARG A 127 10.19 14.02 -7.14
C ARG A 127 8.85 14.73 -7.24
N MET A 128 8.19 14.66 -8.39
CA MET A 128 6.90 15.30 -8.67
C MET A 128 5.73 14.32 -8.56
N GLY A 129 5.99 13.06 -8.22
CA GLY A 129 4.98 12.01 -8.15
C GLY A 129 4.60 11.42 -9.51
N GLU A 130 5.38 11.67 -10.56
CA GLU A 130 5.20 11.08 -11.88
C GLU A 130 5.90 9.73 -11.96
N SER A 131 5.26 8.77 -12.63
CA SER A 131 5.82 7.42 -12.82
C SER A 131 7.19 7.45 -13.50
N ILE A 132 8.13 6.62 -13.03
CA ILE A 132 9.46 6.44 -13.63
C ILE A 132 9.65 5.06 -14.22
#